data_AF-A0A5E4R9Y8-F1
#
_entry.id   AF-A0A5E4R9Y8-F1
#
_cell.length_a   1.000
_cell.length_b   1.000
_cell.length_c   1.000
_cell.angle_alpha   90.00
_cell.angle_beta   90.00
_cell.angle_gamma   90.00
#
_symmetry.space_group_name_H-M   'P 1'
#
loop_
_entity.id
_entity.type
_entity.pdbx_description
1 polymer ?
#
loop_
_entity_poly.entity_id
_entity_poly.type
_entity_poly.pdbx_seq_one_letter_code
_entity_poly.pdbx_strand_id
1 'polypeptide(L)'
;MQKMSTFSFRAASLSFVVSRSLRTMTLALACASAVLATGCASLAPPTPVTPPDGASVEHYRGRFAVRYEQNGEARNTYGNFDWQQSGENATVQLLDPLGQTQAIVRESPRTASLELPGKAPLTGPRLEDVMHDALGFALPVGGLRYWLRMQGAPGSHASIERDPQTQRPTHLKQDGWTIDYQAYFDGSPLRVKRIDLSRDLDGSPLAVRLVIDE
;
A
#
# COMPACT_ATOMS: atom_id res chain seq x y z
N MET A 1 45.80 6.04 62.52
CA MET A 1 45.55 7.35 63.17
C MET A 1 46.15 8.42 62.26
N GLN A 2 45.33 9.13 61.47
CA GLN A 2 45.03 10.59 61.60
C GLN A 2 46.29 11.47 61.58
N LYS A 3 46.49 12.50 60.74
CA LYS A 3 45.65 13.49 60.03
C LYS A 3 46.51 14.05 58.85
N MET A 4 46.00 14.26 57.64
CA MET A 4 45.26 15.45 57.16
C MET A 4 45.92 16.80 57.48
N SER A 5 46.36 17.55 56.45
CA SER A 5 45.85 18.90 56.12
C SER A 5 46.80 19.68 55.18
N THR A 6 46.38 19.80 53.92
CA THR A 6 46.12 21.04 53.17
C THR A 6 46.88 22.33 53.53
N PHE A 7 47.60 22.92 52.57
CA PHE A 7 47.84 24.38 52.42
C PHE A 7 48.12 24.65 50.93
N SER A 8 47.17 25.21 50.17
CA SER A 8 46.80 26.64 49.99
C SER A 8 47.79 27.44 49.12
N PHE A 9 47.25 27.87 47.97
CA PHE A 9 47.85 28.69 46.94
C PHE A 9 48.07 30.15 47.39
N ARG A 10 49.08 30.81 46.82
CA ARG A 10 48.97 32.24 46.48
C ARG A 10 49.89 32.63 45.34
N ALA A 11 49.29 33.13 44.26
CA ALA A 11 49.98 33.79 43.15
C ALA A 11 50.30 35.25 43.53
N ALA A 12 51.46 35.73 43.11
CA ALA A 12 51.82 37.14 43.16
C ALA A 12 51.51 37.79 41.80
N SER A 13 50.76 38.87 41.85
CA SER A 13 50.45 39.76 40.73
C SER A 13 51.66 40.62 40.37
N LEU A 14 51.83 40.95 39.09
CA LEU A 14 52.43 42.23 38.71
C LEU A 14 51.76 42.80 37.47
N SER A 15 51.64 44.11 37.56
CA SER A 15 50.71 44.99 36.88
C SER A 15 51.31 45.62 35.64
N PHE A 16 50.43 45.92 34.68
CA PHE A 16 50.34 47.15 33.86
C PHE A 16 51.58 47.62 33.08
N VAL A 17 51.38 47.87 31.77
CA VAL A 17 51.57 49.23 31.22
C VAL A 17 50.53 49.50 30.13
N VAL A 18 49.90 50.66 30.28
CA VAL A 18 48.92 51.31 29.41
C VAL A 18 49.63 52.20 28.39
N SER A 19 49.12 52.28 27.17
CA SER A 19 49.41 53.41 26.26
C SER A 19 48.34 53.50 25.17
N ARG A 20 47.36 54.38 25.36
CA ARG A 20 47.19 55.64 24.58
C ARG A 20 46.94 55.43 23.08
N SER A 21 45.68 55.38 22.70
CA SER A 21 45.19 56.22 21.60
C SER A 21 43.68 56.36 21.72
N LEU A 22 43.27 57.53 22.21
CA LEU A 22 41.89 58.00 22.10
C LEU A 22 41.51 58.13 20.62
N ARG A 23 40.20 57.98 20.37
CA ARG A 23 39.46 58.36 19.15
C ARG A 23 39.24 57.25 18.11
N THR A 24 38.58 56.18 18.52
CA THR A 24 37.51 55.57 17.71
C THR A 24 36.61 54.81 18.67
N MET A 25 35.83 55.61 19.39
CA MET A 25 34.73 55.15 20.23
C MET A 25 33.69 54.47 19.31
N THR A 26 33.25 53.28 19.72
CA THR A 26 31.90 52.74 19.49
C THR A 26 31.43 52.53 18.04
N LEU A 27 32.02 51.58 17.29
CA LEU A 27 31.26 50.83 16.27
C LEU A 27 31.98 49.57 15.74
N ALA A 28 32.41 48.65 16.61
CA ALA A 28 33.02 47.39 16.14
C ALA A 28 32.72 46.19 17.06
N LEU A 29 31.52 46.17 17.65
CA LEU A 29 31.05 45.05 18.49
C LEU A 29 29.84 44.34 17.87
N ALA A 30 29.80 44.19 16.55
CA ALA A 30 28.65 43.59 15.87
C ALA A 30 29.05 42.90 14.56
N CYS A 31 30.00 41.94 14.56
CA CYS A 31 30.27 41.14 13.35
C CYS A 31 30.81 39.72 13.58
N ALA A 32 30.94 39.22 14.82
CA ALA A 32 31.67 37.98 15.10
C ALA A 32 30.81 36.81 15.64
N SER A 33 29.54 36.68 15.21
CA SER A 33 28.63 35.66 15.75
C SER A 33 27.77 34.91 14.73
N ALA A 34 28.03 34.99 13.43
CA ALA A 34 27.06 34.58 12.40
C ALA A 34 27.55 33.49 11.43
N VAL A 35 28.28 32.46 11.88
CA VAL A 35 28.68 31.36 10.98
C VAL A 35 28.61 29.99 11.68
N LEU A 36 27.43 29.57 12.15
CA LEU A 36 27.13 28.17 12.46
C LEU A 36 25.62 27.90 12.32
N ALA A 37 25.06 27.98 11.12
CA ALA A 37 23.71 27.49 10.84
C ALA A 37 23.44 27.30 9.33
N THR A 38 24.19 26.43 8.65
CA THR A 38 23.85 25.98 7.29
C THR A 38 23.89 24.46 7.24
N GLY A 39 22.72 23.86 7.48
CA GLY A 39 22.57 22.41 7.45
C GLY A 39 21.11 21.95 7.52
N CYS A 40 20.18 22.67 6.87
CA CYS A 40 18.87 22.10 6.57
C CYS A 40 19.00 21.31 5.27
N ALA A 41 19.32 20.01 5.38
CA ALA A 41 19.05 19.08 4.31
C ALA A 41 17.54 19.10 4.06
N SER A 42 17.13 19.78 2.99
CA SER A 42 15.76 19.75 2.52
C SER A 42 15.51 18.36 1.96
N LEU A 43 14.85 17.51 2.75
CA LEU A 43 14.17 16.34 2.23
C LEU A 43 13.07 16.87 1.30
N ALA A 44 13.34 16.85 -0.01
CA ALA A 44 12.30 17.10 -0.99
C ALA A 44 11.15 16.12 -0.71
N PRO A 45 9.91 16.61 -0.51
CA PRO A 45 8.76 15.73 -0.40
C PRO A 45 8.75 14.79 -1.60
N PRO A 46 8.44 13.49 -1.43
CA PRO A 46 8.26 12.61 -2.58
C PRO A 46 7.22 13.28 -3.49
N THR A 47 7.64 13.61 -4.71
CA THR A 47 6.75 14.21 -5.71
C THR A 47 5.54 13.31 -5.84
N PRO A 48 4.31 13.82 -5.62
CA PRO A 48 3.12 13.08 -5.97
C PRO A 48 3.25 12.69 -7.44
N VAL A 49 3.23 11.40 -7.72
CA VAL A 49 3.04 10.92 -9.09
C VAL A 49 1.64 11.36 -9.49
N THR A 50 1.54 12.55 -10.09
CA THR A 50 0.31 13.02 -10.72
C THR A 50 -0.06 11.96 -11.77
N PRO A 51 -1.21 11.28 -11.62
CA PRO A 51 -1.70 10.38 -12.65
C PRO A 51 -1.76 11.16 -13.97
N PRO A 52 -1.39 10.56 -15.12
CA PRO A 52 -1.49 11.25 -16.40
C PRO A 52 -2.89 11.85 -16.55
N ASP A 53 -2.97 13.08 -17.04
CA ASP A 53 -4.25 13.79 -17.25
C ASP A 53 -5.22 12.86 -18.00
N GLY A 54 -6.31 12.47 -17.33
CA GLY A 54 -7.33 11.55 -17.86
C GLY A 54 -7.33 10.13 -17.31
N ALA A 55 -6.43 9.75 -16.39
CA ALA A 55 -6.52 8.47 -15.69
C ALA A 55 -7.68 8.47 -14.69
N SER A 56 -8.83 7.93 -15.08
CA SER A 56 -9.96 7.70 -14.16
C SER A 56 -9.53 6.75 -13.05
N VAL A 57 -9.72 7.16 -11.79
CA VAL A 57 -9.55 6.29 -10.64
C VAL A 57 -10.85 5.52 -10.43
N GLU A 58 -10.78 4.21 -10.54
CA GLU A 58 -11.89 3.31 -10.21
C GLU A 58 -11.81 2.94 -8.74
N HIS A 59 -12.94 3.06 -8.04
CA HIS A 59 -13.10 2.64 -6.65
C HIS A 59 -14.20 1.59 -6.60
N TYR A 60 -13.90 0.44 -5.99
CA TYR A 60 -14.91 -0.53 -5.61
C TYR A 60 -14.83 -0.77 -4.11
N ARG A 61 -15.98 -0.74 -3.44
CA ARG A 61 -16.10 -1.21 -2.06
C ARG A 61 -17.16 -2.27 -1.95
N GLY A 62 -16.99 -3.13 -0.97
CA GLY A 62 -18.05 -4.04 -0.58
C GLY A 62 -17.52 -5.17 0.26
N ARG A 63 -18.12 -6.35 0.07
CA ARG A 63 -17.91 -7.52 0.91
C ARG A 63 -17.27 -8.65 0.12
N PHE A 64 -16.40 -9.39 0.79
CA PHE A 64 -15.81 -10.59 0.23
C PHE A 64 -16.05 -11.79 1.15
N ALA A 65 -16.08 -12.97 0.53
CA ALA A 65 -15.95 -14.24 1.22
C ALA A 65 -15.04 -15.15 0.39
N VAL A 66 -14.08 -15.80 1.04
CA VAL A 66 -13.19 -16.78 0.41
C VAL A 66 -13.36 -18.11 1.13
N ARG A 67 -13.57 -19.17 0.36
CA ARG A 67 -13.47 -20.56 0.80
C ARG A 67 -12.27 -21.18 0.10
N TYR A 68 -11.37 -21.75 0.89
CA TYR A 68 -10.14 -22.34 0.42
C TYR A 68 -9.82 -23.59 1.23
N GLU A 69 -8.90 -24.40 0.75
CA GLU A 69 -8.35 -25.52 1.51
C GLU A 69 -6.97 -25.16 2.03
N GLN A 70 -6.66 -25.55 3.26
CA GLN A 70 -5.33 -25.44 3.83
C GLN A 70 -5.03 -26.70 4.65
N ASN A 71 -3.99 -27.43 4.27
CA ASN A 71 -3.56 -28.68 4.94
C ASN A 71 -4.66 -29.76 5.01
N GLY A 72 -5.46 -29.96 3.95
CA GLY A 72 -6.54 -30.96 3.95
C GLY A 72 -7.84 -30.48 4.58
N GLU A 73 -7.87 -29.28 5.16
CA GLU A 73 -9.05 -28.74 5.85
C GLU A 73 -9.68 -27.58 5.09
N ALA A 74 -11.01 -27.59 4.99
CA ALA A 74 -11.76 -26.46 4.45
C ALA A 74 -11.72 -25.27 5.42
N ARG A 75 -11.28 -24.12 4.92
CA ARG A 75 -11.18 -22.84 5.62
C ARG A 75 -12.03 -21.80 4.93
N ASN A 76 -12.54 -20.86 5.71
CA ASN A 76 -13.29 -19.72 5.20
C ASN A 76 -12.77 -18.43 5.84
N THR A 77 -12.70 -17.37 5.07
CA THR A 77 -12.48 -16.00 5.55
C THR A 77 -13.46 -15.05 4.87
N TYR A 78 -13.84 -13.98 5.54
CA TYR A 78 -14.80 -13.01 5.03
C TYR A 78 -14.57 -11.65 5.68
N GLY A 79 -15.09 -10.61 5.02
CA GLY A 79 -14.97 -9.25 5.50
C GLY A 79 -15.33 -8.24 4.42
N ASN A 80 -14.72 -7.07 4.50
CA ASN A 80 -14.92 -5.99 3.54
C ASN A 80 -13.68 -5.79 2.68
N PHE A 81 -13.83 -5.21 1.49
CA PHE A 81 -12.70 -4.80 0.68
C PHE A 81 -12.84 -3.33 0.26
N ASP A 82 -11.71 -2.66 0.15
CA ASP A 82 -11.55 -1.35 -0.49
C ASP A 82 -10.55 -1.52 -1.63
N TRP A 83 -11.02 -1.36 -2.87
CA TRP A 83 -10.22 -1.50 -4.07
C TRP A 83 -10.09 -0.15 -4.75
N GLN A 84 -8.87 0.31 -4.95
CA GLN A 84 -8.56 1.52 -5.71
C GLN A 84 -7.68 1.15 -6.90
N GLN A 85 -8.05 1.62 -8.09
CA GLN A 85 -7.31 1.36 -9.31
C GLN A 85 -7.11 2.62 -10.13
N SER A 86 -5.88 2.81 -10.60
CA SER A 86 -5.50 3.89 -11.51
C SER A 86 -4.64 3.32 -12.63
N GLY A 87 -5.25 3.16 -13.81
CA GLY A 87 -4.64 2.48 -14.96
C GLY A 87 -4.21 1.07 -14.59
N GLU A 88 -2.91 0.79 -14.65
CA GLU A 88 -2.35 -0.52 -14.33
C GLU A 88 -1.95 -0.70 -12.86
N ASN A 89 -2.16 0.31 -12.02
CA ASN A 89 -1.91 0.25 -10.58
C ASN A 89 -3.20 -0.11 -9.85
N ALA A 90 -3.14 -1.10 -8.96
CA ALA A 90 -4.24 -1.45 -8.06
C ALA A 90 -3.74 -1.54 -6.62
N THR A 91 -4.55 -1.09 -5.68
CA THR A 91 -4.40 -1.32 -4.24
C THR A 91 -5.70 -1.92 -3.74
N VAL A 92 -5.61 -3.10 -3.11
CA VAL A 92 -6.74 -3.83 -2.55
C VAL A 92 -6.50 -4.01 -1.07
N GLN A 93 -7.30 -3.36 -0.25
CA GLN A 93 -7.31 -3.54 1.19
C GLN A 93 -8.40 -4.53 1.57
N LEU A 94 -8.02 -5.60 2.28
CA LEU A 94 -8.94 -6.55 2.89
C LEU A 94 -9.11 -6.18 4.36
N LEU A 95 -10.36 -6.00 4.78
CA LEU A 95 -10.73 -5.67 6.14
C LEU A 95 -11.52 -6.81 6.76
N ASP A 96 -11.36 -7.01 8.06
CA ASP A 96 -12.22 -7.92 8.81
C ASP A 96 -13.63 -7.30 9.05
N PRO A 97 -14.58 -8.05 9.61
CA PRO A 97 -15.91 -7.53 9.93
C PRO A 97 -15.94 -6.35 10.91
N LEU A 98 -14.86 -6.13 11.68
CA LEU A 98 -14.71 -5.02 12.62
C LEU A 98 -14.05 -3.79 11.95
N GLY A 99 -13.71 -3.87 10.66
CA GLY A 99 -13.05 -2.81 9.90
C GLY A 99 -11.54 -2.73 10.13
N GLN A 100 -10.92 -3.73 10.76
CA GLN A 100 -9.46 -3.78 10.89
C GLN A 100 -8.83 -4.31 9.61
N THR A 101 -7.68 -3.75 9.24
CA THR A 101 -6.94 -4.23 8.07
C THR A 101 -6.39 -5.63 8.32
N GLN A 102 -6.70 -6.59 7.45
CA GLN A 102 -6.08 -7.92 7.45
C GLN A 102 -4.89 -7.99 6.50
N ALA A 103 -5.03 -7.39 5.31
CA ALA A 103 -4.00 -7.38 4.29
C ALA A 103 -4.18 -6.19 3.35
N ILE A 104 -3.08 -5.70 2.77
CA ILE A 104 -3.11 -4.76 1.65
C ILE A 104 -2.29 -5.38 0.52
N VAL A 105 -2.93 -5.59 -0.62
CA VAL A 105 -2.28 -6.04 -1.84
C VAL A 105 -2.05 -4.84 -2.75
N ARG A 106 -0.82 -4.64 -3.21
CA ARG A 106 -0.49 -3.61 -4.20
C ARG A 106 0.07 -4.27 -5.44
N GLU A 107 -0.42 -3.87 -6.59
CA GLU A 107 0.01 -4.41 -7.87
C GLU A 107 0.19 -3.28 -8.89
N SER A 108 1.32 -3.29 -9.57
CA SER A 108 1.66 -2.43 -10.69
C SER A 108 2.42 -3.24 -11.74
N PRO A 109 2.63 -2.70 -12.95
CA PRO A 109 3.45 -3.37 -13.97
C PRO A 109 4.89 -3.67 -13.53
N ARG A 110 5.40 -2.97 -12.52
CA ARG A 110 6.79 -3.08 -12.07
C ARG A 110 6.95 -3.78 -10.73
N THR A 111 5.91 -3.75 -9.89
CA THR A 111 6.00 -4.18 -8.49
C THR A 111 4.70 -4.81 -8.05
N ALA A 112 4.81 -5.86 -7.26
CA ALA A 112 3.68 -6.47 -6.59
C ALA A 112 4.07 -6.82 -5.15
N SER A 113 3.23 -6.46 -4.18
CA SER A 113 3.52 -6.65 -2.76
C SER A 113 2.28 -6.95 -1.93
N LEU A 114 2.48 -7.69 -0.84
CA LEU A 114 1.50 -7.95 0.19
C LEU A 114 1.98 -7.32 1.51
N GLU A 115 1.17 -6.43 2.08
CA GLU A 115 1.41 -5.85 3.41
C GLU A 115 0.47 -6.51 4.42
N LEU A 116 1.03 -6.90 5.56
CA LEU A 116 0.30 -7.43 6.71
C LEU A 116 0.52 -6.51 7.92
N PRO A 117 -0.47 -6.34 8.82
CA PRO A 117 -0.32 -5.51 10.01
C PRO A 117 0.91 -5.89 10.83
N GLY A 118 1.76 -4.90 11.14
CA GLY A 118 2.95 -5.08 11.97
C GLY A 118 4.10 -5.87 11.33
N LYS A 119 4.04 -6.15 10.02
CA LYS A 119 5.11 -6.84 9.28
C LYS A 119 5.67 -5.95 8.17
N ALA A 120 6.91 -6.24 7.76
CA ALA A 120 7.46 -5.64 6.55
C ALA A 120 6.68 -6.10 5.31
N PRO A 121 6.57 -5.28 4.24
CA PRO A 121 5.95 -5.70 3.00
C PRO A 121 6.61 -6.95 2.43
N LEU A 122 5.80 -7.93 2.07
CA LEU A 122 6.22 -9.17 1.42
C LEU A 122 6.19 -8.98 -0.09
N THR A 123 7.24 -9.46 -0.77
CA THR A 123 7.37 -9.42 -2.23
C THR A 123 7.94 -10.75 -2.71
N GLY A 124 7.76 -11.06 -3.99
CA GLY A 124 8.26 -12.30 -4.57
C GLY A 124 8.13 -12.29 -6.10
N PRO A 125 8.67 -13.32 -6.77
CA PRO A 125 8.60 -13.45 -8.23
C PRO A 125 7.17 -13.48 -8.77
N ARG A 126 6.25 -14.05 -7.99
CA ARG A 126 4.81 -14.06 -8.27
C ARG A 126 4.06 -13.66 -7.00
N LEU A 127 3.21 -12.66 -7.11
CA LEU A 127 2.40 -12.18 -5.97
C LEU A 127 1.42 -13.25 -5.48
N GLU A 128 0.90 -14.07 -6.39
CA GLU A 128 0.00 -15.19 -6.04
C GLU A 128 0.65 -16.14 -5.04
N ASP A 129 1.93 -16.50 -5.24
CA ASP A 129 2.68 -17.37 -4.33
C ASP A 129 2.83 -16.71 -2.95
N VAL A 130 3.20 -15.42 -2.93
CA VAL A 130 3.31 -14.63 -1.69
C VAL A 130 1.99 -14.57 -0.92
N MET A 131 0.88 -14.37 -1.63
CA MET A 131 -0.46 -14.37 -1.02
C MET A 131 -0.84 -15.75 -0.50
N HIS A 132 -0.60 -16.80 -1.28
CA HIS A 132 -0.90 -18.16 -0.86
C HIS A 132 -0.14 -18.54 0.42
N ASP A 133 1.17 -18.28 0.48
CA ASP A 133 1.99 -18.58 1.66
C ASP A 133 1.56 -17.80 2.91
N ALA A 134 1.15 -16.54 2.72
CA ALA A 134 0.82 -15.65 3.83
C ALA A 134 -0.64 -15.74 4.30
N LEU A 135 -1.58 -16.00 3.38
CA LEU A 135 -3.03 -15.95 3.62
C LEU A 135 -3.72 -17.33 3.47
N GLY A 136 -3.04 -18.31 2.85
CA GLY A 136 -3.61 -19.61 2.46
C GLY A 136 -4.33 -19.58 1.11
N PHE A 137 -4.50 -18.40 0.49
CA PHE A 137 -5.15 -18.24 -0.81
C PHE A 137 -4.55 -17.06 -1.57
N ALA A 138 -4.74 -17.05 -2.88
CA ALA A 138 -4.28 -15.98 -3.77
C ALA A 138 -5.45 -15.37 -4.52
N LEU A 139 -5.62 -14.05 -4.43
CA LEU A 139 -6.59 -13.32 -5.25
C LEU A 139 -5.92 -12.84 -6.54
N PRO A 140 -6.51 -13.07 -7.72
CA PRO A 140 -5.94 -12.67 -9.00
C PRO A 140 -6.22 -11.19 -9.26
N VAL A 141 -5.54 -10.28 -8.55
CA VAL A 141 -5.79 -8.83 -8.63
C VAL A 141 -5.66 -8.33 -10.09
N GLY A 142 -4.65 -8.82 -10.82
CA GLY A 142 -4.45 -8.45 -12.21
C GLY A 142 -5.60 -8.88 -13.14
N GLY A 143 -6.22 -10.03 -12.88
CA GLY A 143 -7.40 -10.50 -13.62
C GLY A 143 -8.68 -9.80 -13.19
N LEU A 144 -8.91 -9.69 -11.88
CA LEU A 144 -10.08 -9.04 -11.27
C LEU A 144 -10.31 -7.62 -11.79
N ARG A 145 -9.23 -6.87 -11.99
CA ARG A 145 -9.23 -5.57 -12.69
C ARG A 145 -10.08 -5.53 -13.95
N TYR A 146 -9.96 -6.55 -14.80
CA TYR A 146 -10.67 -6.62 -16.07
C TYR A 146 -12.03 -7.31 -15.91
N TRP A 147 -12.09 -8.35 -15.08
CA TRP A 147 -13.31 -9.11 -14.87
C TRP A 147 -14.40 -8.30 -14.17
N LEU A 148 -14.06 -7.35 -13.29
CA LEU A 148 -15.01 -6.39 -12.71
C LEU A 148 -15.64 -5.46 -13.76
N ARG A 149 -14.94 -5.21 -14.87
CA ARG A 149 -15.45 -4.50 -16.05
C ARG A 149 -16.09 -5.43 -17.08
N MET A 150 -16.24 -6.72 -16.75
CA MET A 150 -16.72 -7.76 -17.64
C MET A 150 -15.92 -7.93 -18.94
N GLN A 151 -14.59 -7.78 -18.83
CA GLN A 151 -13.64 -7.90 -19.93
C GLN A 151 -12.63 -9.02 -19.64
N GLY A 152 -12.13 -9.65 -20.69
CA GLY A 152 -10.95 -10.51 -20.59
C GLY A 152 -9.71 -9.67 -20.26
N ALA A 153 -8.81 -10.24 -19.46
CA ALA A 153 -7.51 -9.61 -19.25
C ALA A 153 -6.65 -9.77 -20.52
N PRO A 154 -5.78 -8.80 -20.85
CA PRO A 154 -4.88 -8.92 -21.99
C PRO A 154 -3.84 -10.02 -21.74
N GLY A 155 -3.30 -10.58 -22.82
CA GLY A 155 -2.21 -11.56 -22.77
C GLY A 155 -2.67 -13.02 -22.76
N SER A 156 -3.95 -13.30 -22.54
CA SER A 156 -4.54 -14.63 -22.67
C SER A 156 -5.95 -14.58 -23.26
N HIS A 157 -6.47 -15.73 -23.65
CA HIS A 157 -7.79 -15.84 -24.26
C HIS A 157 -8.89 -15.96 -23.18
N ALA A 158 -9.86 -15.03 -23.18
CA ALA A 158 -11.10 -15.17 -22.43
C ALA A 158 -12.22 -15.75 -23.28
N SER A 159 -12.99 -16.67 -22.70
CA SER A 159 -14.32 -17.04 -23.19
C SER A 159 -15.37 -16.31 -22.37
N ILE A 160 -16.26 -15.54 -23.00
CA ILE A 160 -17.35 -14.81 -22.34
C ILE A 160 -18.69 -15.28 -22.91
N GLU A 161 -19.50 -15.90 -22.06
CA GLU A 161 -20.88 -16.24 -22.36
C GLU A 161 -21.80 -15.08 -21.97
N ARG A 162 -22.85 -14.89 -22.75
CA ARG A 162 -23.82 -13.80 -22.57
C ARG A 162 -25.23 -14.35 -22.57
N ASP A 163 -26.07 -13.73 -21.75
CA ASP A 163 -27.50 -13.97 -21.75
C ASP A 163 -28.10 -13.64 -23.14
N PRO A 164 -28.83 -14.56 -23.79
CA PRO A 164 -29.31 -14.35 -25.16
C PRO A 164 -30.26 -13.16 -25.31
N GLN A 165 -31.02 -12.80 -24.27
CA GLN A 165 -32.04 -11.75 -24.33
C GLN A 165 -31.46 -10.37 -24.01
N THR A 166 -30.67 -10.29 -22.94
CA THR A 166 -30.13 -9.05 -22.38
C THR A 166 -28.73 -8.74 -22.87
N GLN A 167 -28.04 -9.70 -23.49
CA GLN A 167 -26.63 -9.64 -23.92
C GLN A 167 -25.63 -9.33 -22.77
N ARG A 168 -26.10 -9.43 -21.51
CA ARG A 168 -25.27 -9.27 -20.32
C ARG A 168 -24.35 -10.49 -20.18
N PRO A 169 -23.08 -10.30 -19.80
CA PRO A 169 -22.19 -11.41 -19.45
C PRO A 169 -22.84 -12.30 -18.39
N THR A 170 -22.63 -13.61 -18.46
CA THR A 170 -23.12 -14.55 -17.43
C THR A 170 -21.96 -15.35 -16.87
N HIS A 171 -21.05 -15.78 -17.73
CA HIS A 171 -19.86 -16.53 -17.37
C HIS A 171 -18.65 -16.00 -18.14
N LEU A 172 -17.51 -15.86 -17.45
CA LEU A 172 -16.21 -15.64 -18.07
C LEU A 172 -15.25 -16.73 -17.61
N LYS A 173 -14.51 -17.32 -18.55
CA LYS A 173 -13.44 -18.28 -18.27
C LYS A 173 -12.12 -17.76 -18.84
N GLN A 174 -11.10 -17.66 -17.99
CA GLN A 174 -9.76 -17.22 -18.38
C GLN A 174 -8.73 -17.66 -17.33
N ASP A 175 -7.54 -18.08 -17.75
CA ASP A 175 -6.40 -18.39 -16.86
C ASP A 175 -6.73 -19.39 -15.73
N GLY A 176 -7.59 -20.39 -16.03
CA GLY A 176 -8.05 -21.39 -15.06
C GLY A 176 -9.13 -20.89 -14.09
N TRP A 177 -9.50 -19.60 -14.16
CA TRP A 177 -10.60 -19.03 -13.40
C TRP A 177 -11.93 -19.14 -14.15
N THR A 178 -12.98 -19.44 -13.40
CA THR A 178 -14.38 -19.26 -13.83
C THR A 178 -14.99 -18.14 -13.01
N ILE A 179 -15.59 -17.15 -13.68
CA ILE A 179 -16.23 -15.99 -13.09
C ILE A 179 -17.70 -16.04 -13.47
N ASP A 180 -18.57 -16.16 -12.47
CA ASP A 180 -20.01 -16.12 -12.62
C ASP A 180 -20.51 -14.71 -12.27
N TYR A 181 -21.14 -14.04 -13.23
CA TYR A 181 -21.74 -12.72 -13.06
C TYR A 181 -23.15 -12.86 -12.51
N GLN A 182 -23.27 -12.71 -11.20
CA GLN A 182 -24.47 -13.12 -10.46
C GLN A 182 -25.49 -12.01 -10.26
N ALA A 183 -25.04 -10.75 -10.21
CA ALA A 183 -25.92 -9.62 -10.07
C ALA A 183 -25.31 -8.37 -10.70
N TYR A 184 -26.18 -7.47 -11.13
CA TYR A 184 -25.84 -6.21 -11.77
C TYR A 184 -26.47 -5.05 -11.01
N PHE A 185 -25.86 -3.87 -11.08
CA PHE A 185 -26.54 -2.64 -10.72
C PHE A 185 -27.51 -2.25 -11.84
N ASP A 186 -28.62 -1.62 -11.45
CA ASP A 186 -29.52 -0.99 -12.40
C ASP A 186 -28.88 0.31 -12.92
N GLY A 187 -28.95 0.54 -14.24
CA GLY A 187 -28.46 1.76 -14.87
C GLY A 187 -27.58 1.53 -16.08
N SER A 188 -27.08 2.65 -16.63
CA SER A 188 -26.13 2.69 -17.73
C SER A 188 -24.98 3.63 -17.35
N PRO A 189 -23.70 3.21 -17.46
CA PRO A 189 -23.26 1.93 -18.02
C PRO A 189 -23.59 0.73 -17.10
N LEU A 190 -23.62 -0.47 -17.69
CA LEU A 190 -23.81 -1.72 -16.94
C LEU A 190 -22.63 -1.92 -15.98
N ARG A 191 -22.93 -2.17 -14.70
CA ARG A 191 -21.92 -2.48 -13.68
C ARG A 191 -22.28 -3.76 -12.96
N VAL A 192 -21.26 -4.55 -12.63
CA VAL A 192 -21.46 -5.76 -11.84
C VAL A 192 -21.64 -5.42 -10.36
N LYS A 193 -22.57 -6.13 -9.70
CA LYS A 193 -22.88 -6.01 -8.27
C LYS A 193 -22.43 -7.25 -7.50
N ARG A 194 -22.42 -8.42 -8.12
CA ARG A 194 -21.90 -9.66 -7.50
C ARG A 194 -21.18 -10.51 -8.54
N ILE A 195 -19.96 -10.92 -8.22
CA ILE A 195 -19.26 -12.00 -8.92
C ILE A 195 -18.89 -13.12 -7.95
N ASP A 196 -19.05 -14.34 -8.42
CA ASP A 196 -18.51 -15.52 -7.76
C ASP A 196 -17.38 -16.06 -8.67
N LEU A 197 -16.17 -16.18 -8.13
CA LEU A 197 -15.01 -16.71 -8.82
C LEU A 197 -14.69 -18.09 -8.27
N SER A 198 -14.28 -19.00 -9.13
CA SER A 198 -13.75 -20.30 -8.74
C SER A 198 -12.52 -20.68 -9.54
N ARG A 199 -11.60 -21.37 -8.89
CA ARG A 199 -10.43 -21.98 -9.49
C ARG A 199 -10.13 -23.28 -8.75
N ASP A 200 -9.77 -24.31 -9.48
CA ASP A 200 -9.27 -25.57 -8.93
C ASP A 200 -7.84 -25.75 -9.44
N LEU A 201 -6.87 -25.71 -8.52
CA LEU A 201 -5.47 -26.00 -8.81
C LEU A 201 -5.08 -27.24 -8.03
N ASP A 202 -4.69 -28.29 -8.74
CA ASP A 202 -4.16 -29.52 -8.17
C ASP A 202 -5.03 -30.16 -7.06
N GLY A 203 -6.35 -29.99 -7.15
CA GLY A 203 -7.31 -30.53 -6.19
C GLY A 203 -7.56 -29.64 -4.97
N SER A 204 -7.02 -28.42 -4.95
CA SER A 204 -7.30 -27.40 -3.94
C SER A 204 -8.31 -26.38 -4.47
N PRO A 205 -9.62 -26.58 -4.19
CA PRO A 205 -10.65 -25.67 -4.67
C PRO A 205 -10.58 -24.33 -3.93
N LEU A 206 -10.57 -23.25 -4.72
CA LEU A 206 -10.68 -21.88 -4.26
C LEU A 206 -11.97 -21.27 -4.80
N ALA A 207 -12.82 -20.79 -3.91
CA ALA A 207 -14.03 -20.06 -4.26
C ALA A 207 -14.01 -18.68 -3.58
N VAL A 208 -14.24 -17.63 -4.37
CA VAL A 208 -14.25 -16.24 -3.92
C VAL A 208 -15.59 -15.63 -4.31
N ARG A 209 -16.27 -14.99 -3.38
CA ARG A 209 -17.44 -14.16 -3.66
C ARG A 209 -17.09 -12.72 -3.39
N LEU A 210 -17.37 -11.84 -4.35
CA LEU A 210 -17.31 -10.40 -4.18
C LEU A 210 -18.70 -9.82 -4.40
N VAL A 211 -19.19 -9.09 -3.40
CA VAL A 211 -20.39 -8.27 -3.49
C VAL A 211 -19.95 -6.82 -3.46
N ILE A 212 -20.24 -6.08 -4.52
CA ILE A 212 -19.90 -4.67 -4.66
C ILE A 212 -21.09 -3.86 -4.18
N ASP A 213 -20.82 -2.94 -3.25
CA ASP A 213 -21.83 -2.06 -2.68
C ASP A 213 -21.81 -0.68 -3.39
N GLU A 214 -20.64 -0.22 -3.85
CA GLU A 214 -20.46 1.03 -4.61
C GLU A 214 -19.39 0.95 -5.70
#